data_AF-A0A7X9IEQ3-F1
#
_entry.id   AF-A0A7X9IEQ3-F1
#
_cell.length_a   1.000
_cell.length_b   1.000
_cell.length_c   1.000
_cell.angle_alpha   90.00
_cell.angle_beta   90.00
_cell.angle_gamma   90.00
#
_symmetry.space_group_name_H-M   'P 1'
#
loop_
_entity.id
_entity.type
_entity.pdbx_description
1 polymer ?
#
loop_
_entity_poly.entity_id
_entity_poly.type
_entity_poly.pdbx_seq_one_letter_code
_entity_poly.pdbx_strand_id
1 'polypeptide(L)'
;MNQTLAEFFVETIRLSGRRCRWIVSAVTICSVALLTACYNLYFSWLRAIALMDNWGTPIVVAKAQEQLVGLWVDSGFISIPLLGIKFHVVDGTIIGSIGLTVLSVWLYYAMRRDNHLIGRALTLAVDNPTEPVTAKYLFYGISSLQVFALISNNDDPISAVVHTKTDARSSLVRVAFGSMYYLPAITILVLIICDVLSLFALRSAFRDGHSMLSAIDLTPANWRKIALMEAVAIITATSCLWLGRQIHRFQSSTILVLRSFYDQKIEPILPDNEPA
;
A
#
# COMPACT_ATOMS: atom_id res chain seq x y z
N MET A 1 32.21 5.27 17.94
CA MET A 1 30.88 5.26 18.62
C MET A 1 30.86 4.10 19.61
N ASN A 2 30.36 4.34 20.83
CA ASN A 2 30.32 3.32 21.89
C ASN A 2 29.15 2.34 21.65
N GLN A 3 29.28 1.11 22.15
CA GLN A 3 28.27 0.06 22.01
C GLN A 3 26.89 0.49 22.52
N THR A 4 26.81 1.17 23.66
CA THR A 4 25.56 1.68 24.25
C THR A 4 24.83 2.64 23.31
N LEU A 5 25.56 3.48 22.58
CA LEU A 5 24.98 4.40 21.61
C LEU A 5 24.47 3.65 20.36
N ALA A 6 25.19 2.61 19.93
CA ALA A 6 24.74 1.75 18.83
C ALA A 6 23.44 1.01 19.19
N GLU A 7 23.36 0.45 20.39
CA GLU A 7 22.15 -0.20 20.92
C GLU A 7 20.96 0.76 20.96
N PHE A 8 21.18 2.00 21.43
CA PHE A 8 20.16 3.03 21.43
C PHE A 8 19.64 3.35 20.01
N PHE A 9 20.53 3.44 19.02
CA PHE A 9 20.11 3.67 17.63
C PHE A 9 19.32 2.50 17.06
N VAL A 10 19.78 1.26 17.26
CA VAL A 10 19.06 0.05 16.79
C VAL A 10 17.67 0.00 17.41
N GLU A 11 17.54 0.29 18.71
CA GLU A 11 16.24 0.31 19.39
C GLU A 11 15.33 1.43 18.84
N THR A 12 15.87 2.62 18.63
CA THR A 12 15.12 3.75 18.06
C THR A 12 14.62 3.44 16.65
N ILE A 13 15.47 2.82 15.82
CA ILE A 13 15.13 2.37 14.47
C ILE A 13 14.10 1.25 14.52
N ARG A 14 14.19 0.31 15.48
CA ARG A 14 13.18 -0.73 15.68
C ARG A 14 11.80 -0.15 15.95
N LEU A 15 11.70 0.84 16.84
CA LEU A 15 10.45 1.52 17.18
C LEU A 15 9.89 2.31 15.98
N SER A 16 10.76 2.98 15.23
CA SER A 16 10.41 3.71 14.01
C SER A 16 9.86 2.75 12.93
N GLY A 17 10.62 1.70 12.63
CA GLY A 17 10.24 0.66 11.66
C GLY A 17 8.93 -0.03 12.03
N ARG A 18 8.67 -0.30 13.32
CA ARG A 18 7.38 -0.85 13.77
C ARG A 18 6.20 0.05 13.39
N ARG A 19 6.31 1.36 13.62
CA ARG A 19 5.25 2.33 13.25
C ARG A 19 5.06 2.38 11.74
N CYS A 20 6.16 2.40 11.00
CA CYS A 20 6.14 2.41 9.55
C CYS A 20 5.40 1.19 8.98
N ARG A 21 5.73 -0.03 9.47
CA ARG A 21 5.04 -1.26 9.07
C ARG A 21 3.55 -1.22 9.34
N TRP A 22 3.13 -0.76 10.52
CA TRP A 22 1.71 -0.62 10.85
C TRP A 22 0.97 0.30 9.89
N ILE A 23 1.58 1.44 9.53
CA ILE A 23 0.97 2.39 8.61
C ILE A 23 0.90 1.80 7.19
N VAL A 24 1.96 1.14 6.71
CA VAL A 24 1.93 0.43 5.42
C VAL A 24 0.80 -0.60 5.40
N SER A 25 0.70 -1.44 6.43
CA SER A 25 -0.38 -2.44 6.53
C SER A 25 -1.76 -1.78 6.52
N ALA A 26 -1.96 -0.71 7.28
CA ALA A 26 -3.23 0.02 7.30
C ALA A 26 -3.58 0.59 5.92
N VAL A 27 -2.62 1.24 5.25
CA VAL A 27 -2.78 1.76 3.88
C VAL A 27 -3.14 0.65 2.90
N THR A 28 -2.45 -0.49 2.96
CA THR A 28 -2.72 -1.64 2.08
C THR A 28 -4.10 -2.22 2.34
N ILE A 29 -4.48 -2.46 3.59
CA ILE A 29 -5.79 -3.01 3.95
C ILE A 29 -6.91 -2.08 3.49
N CYS A 30 -6.81 -0.77 3.75
CA CYS A 30 -7.81 0.20 3.30
C CYS A 30 -7.92 0.24 1.76
N SER A 31 -6.78 0.23 1.06
CA SER A 31 -6.75 0.24 -0.41
C SER A 31 -7.39 -1.02 -0.99
N VAL A 32 -7.02 -2.20 -0.48
CA VAL A 32 -7.59 -3.48 -0.92
C VAL A 32 -9.08 -3.55 -0.61
N ALA A 33 -9.52 -3.13 0.58
CA ALA A 33 -10.94 -3.12 0.94
C ALA A 33 -11.77 -2.24 -0.01
N LEU A 34 -11.27 -1.05 -0.36
CA LEU A 34 -11.92 -0.16 -1.33
C LEU A 34 -11.95 -0.78 -2.73
N LEU A 35 -10.85 -1.40 -3.18
CA LEU A 35 -10.81 -2.11 -4.48
C LEU A 35 -11.78 -3.29 -4.52
N THR A 36 -11.84 -4.10 -3.47
CA THR A 36 -12.76 -5.24 -3.37
C THR A 36 -14.21 -4.77 -3.37
N ALA A 37 -14.54 -3.73 -2.60
CA ALA A 37 -15.89 -3.20 -2.56
C ALA A 37 -16.29 -2.54 -3.90
N CYS A 38 -15.36 -1.85 -4.56
CA CYS A 38 -15.54 -1.34 -5.92
C CYS A 38 -15.76 -2.46 -6.94
N TYR A 39 -14.96 -3.52 -6.87
CA TYR A 39 -15.14 -4.71 -7.70
C TYR A 39 -16.51 -5.35 -7.47
N ASN A 40 -16.91 -5.51 -6.21
CA ASN A 40 -18.20 -6.09 -5.86
C ASN A 40 -19.36 -5.26 -6.41
N LEU A 41 -19.29 -3.94 -6.31
CA LEU A 41 -20.35 -3.06 -6.81
C LEU A 41 -20.44 -3.06 -8.33
N TYR A 42 -19.31 -2.93 -9.03
CA TYR A 42 -19.31 -2.67 -10.48
C TYR A 42 -19.08 -3.90 -11.34
N PHE A 43 -18.34 -4.90 -10.88
CA PHE A 43 -17.89 -6.03 -11.72
C PHE A 43 -18.34 -7.41 -11.22
N SER A 44 -18.99 -7.49 -10.06
CA SER A 44 -19.49 -8.77 -9.55
C SER A 44 -20.52 -9.41 -10.47
N TRP A 45 -20.44 -10.73 -10.61
CA TRP A 45 -21.45 -11.55 -11.29
C TRP A 45 -22.82 -11.47 -10.59
N LEU A 46 -22.85 -11.23 -9.27
CA LEU A 46 -24.09 -11.05 -8.52
C LEU A 46 -24.88 -9.82 -8.97
N ARG A 47 -24.19 -8.79 -9.48
CA ARG A 47 -24.84 -7.63 -10.10
C ARG A 47 -25.69 -8.05 -11.30
N ALA A 48 -25.24 -9.02 -12.10
CA ALA A 48 -26.01 -9.48 -13.24
C ALA A 48 -27.34 -10.11 -12.79
N ILE A 49 -27.33 -10.88 -11.69
CA ILE A 49 -28.53 -11.46 -11.08
C ILE A 49 -29.47 -10.34 -10.59
N ALA A 50 -28.93 -9.31 -9.94
CA ALA A 50 -29.71 -8.16 -9.47
C ALA A 50 -30.36 -7.35 -10.61
N LEU A 51 -29.79 -7.41 -11.82
CA LEU A 51 -30.27 -6.73 -13.03
C LEU A 51 -31.18 -7.63 -13.91
N MET A 52 -31.52 -8.85 -13.48
CA MET A 52 -32.39 -9.73 -14.27
C MET A 52 -33.85 -9.29 -14.16
N ASP A 53 -34.51 -9.12 -15.30
CA ASP A 53 -35.95 -8.79 -15.38
C ASP A 53 -36.85 -9.93 -14.89
N ASN A 54 -36.37 -11.18 -14.94
CA ASN A 54 -37.13 -12.38 -14.58
C ASN A 54 -36.41 -13.16 -13.48
N TRP A 55 -37.00 -13.16 -12.28
CA TRP A 55 -36.51 -13.96 -11.15
C TRP A 55 -37.02 -15.41 -11.26
N GLY A 56 -36.35 -16.33 -10.57
CA GLY A 56 -36.73 -17.73 -10.56
C GLY A 56 -38.16 -17.91 -10.03
N THR A 57 -39.01 -18.60 -10.80
CA THR A 57 -40.42 -18.80 -10.43
C THR A 57 -40.65 -19.65 -9.19
N PRO A 58 -39.82 -20.66 -8.83
CA PRO A 58 -40.02 -21.40 -7.59
C PRO A 58 -39.74 -20.49 -6.38
N ILE A 59 -40.65 -20.48 -5.40
CA ILE A 59 -40.58 -19.64 -4.19
C ILE A 59 -39.22 -19.77 -3.49
N VAL A 60 -38.68 -20.99 -3.40
CA VAL A 60 -37.38 -21.25 -2.77
C VAL A 60 -36.24 -20.58 -3.52
N VAL A 61 -36.29 -20.59 -4.86
CA VAL A 61 -35.27 -19.96 -5.72
C VAL A 61 -35.37 -18.44 -5.64
N ALA A 62 -36.58 -17.88 -5.69
CA ALA A 62 -36.80 -16.44 -5.55
C ALA A 62 -36.25 -15.91 -4.22
N LYS A 63 -36.52 -16.62 -3.11
CA LYS A 63 -36.04 -16.23 -1.78
C LYS A 63 -34.52 -16.33 -1.65
N ALA A 64 -33.91 -17.36 -2.27
CA ALA A 64 -32.46 -17.47 -2.32
C ALA A 64 -31.82 -16.34 -3.15
N GLN A 65 -32.43 -15.97 -4.28
CA GLN A 65 -31.99 -14.83 -5.09
C GLN A 65 -32.11 -13.51 -4.32
N GLU A 66 -33.20 -13.29 -3.59
CA GLU A 66 -33.39 -12.12 -2.72
C GLU A 66 -32.27 -12.00 -1.68
N GLN A 67 -31.95 -13.10 -0.99
CA GLN A 67 -30.86 -13.14 -0.01
C GLN A 67 -29.50 -12.87 -0.64
N LEU A 68 -29.23 -13.43 -1.83
CA LEU A 68 -27.98 -13.18 -2.55
C LEU A 68 -27.84 -11.71 -2.96
N VAL A 69 -28.93 -11.08 -3.43
CA VAL A 69 -28.95 -9.65 -3.73
C VAL A 69 -28.72 -8.84 -2.46
N GLY A 70 -29.38 -9.19 -1.34
CA GLY A 70 -29.17 -8.53 -0.04
C GLY A 70 -27.70 -8.58 0.41
N LEU A 71 -27.07 -9.76 0.37
CA LEU A 71 -25.65 -9.92 0.70
C LEU A 71 -24.74 -9.13 -0.23
N TRP A 72 -25.09 -9.05 -1.51
CA TRP A 72 -24.35 -8.24 -2.47
C TRP A 72 -24.46 -6.74 -2.16
N VAL A 73 -25.66 -6.23 -1.85
CA VAL A 73 -25.85 -4.83 -1.42
C VAL A 73 -25.04 -4.54 -0.16
N ASP A 74 -25.08 -5.44 0.83
CA ASP A 74 -24.30 -5.30 2.06
C ASP A 74 -22.79 -5.29 1.81
N SER A 75 -22.32 -6.04 0.80
CA SER A 75 -20.91 -6.03 0.40
C SER A 75 -20.42 -4.70 -0.20
N GLY A 76 -21.35 -3.81 -0.60
CA GLY A 76 -21.06 -2.45 -1.05
C GLY A 76 -20.79 -1.47 0.08
N PHE A 77 -21.02 -1.85 1.35
CA PHE A 77 -20.75 -1.02 2.50
C PHE A 77 -19.41 -1.36 3.15
N ILE A 78 -18.62 -0.32 3.42
CA ILE A 78 -17.41 -0.44 4.23
C ILE A 78 -17.77 -0.01 5.65
N SER A 79 -17.57 -0.91 6.60
CA SER A 79 -17.78 -0.63 8.03
C SER A 79 -16.45 -0.67 8.76
N ILE A 80 -16.21 0.34 9.60
CA ILE A 80 -15.10 0.41 10.54
C ILE A 80 -15.70 0.32 11.95
N PRO A 81 -15.84 -0.90 12.52
CA PRO A 81 -16.56 -1.10 13.78
C PRO A 81 -16.01 -0.25 14.93
N LEU A 82 -14.68 -0.09 15.00
CA LEU A 82 -14.01 0.68 16.04
C LEU A 82 -14.40 2.16 16.07
N LEU A 83 -14.82 2.72 14.94
CA LEU A 83 -15.23 4.13 14.83
C LEU A 83 -16.75 4.28 14.72
N GLY A 84 -17.50 3.18 14.61
CA GLY A 84 -18.94 3.22 14.32
C GLY A 84 -19.27 3.83 12.95
N ILE A 85 -18.30 3.89 12.03
CA ILE A 85 -18.47 4.49 10.70
C ILE A 85 -18.91 3.40 9.73
N LYS A 86 -19.99 3.65 9.00
CA LYS A 86 -20.46 2.84 7.85
C LYS A 86 -20.75 3.78 6.69
N PHE A 87 -20.11 3.55 5.54
CA PHE A 87 -20.37 4.32 4.32
C PHE A 87 -20.49 3.39 3.12
N HIS A 88 -21.23 3.82 2.11
CA HIS A 88 -21.41 3.08 0.87
C HIS A 88 -20.26 3.36 -0.10
N VAL A 89 -19.86 2.39 -0.92
CA VAL A 89 -18.74 2.55 -1.87
C VAL A 89 -18.94 3.68 -2.86
N VAL A 90 -20.20 4.02 -3.19
CA VAL A 90 -20.52 5.15 -4.09
C VAL A 90 -20.04 6.49 -3.50
N ASP A 91 -20.04 6.63 -2.16
CA ASP A 91 -19.45 7.79 -1.48
C ASP A 91 -17.93 7.61 -1.23
N GLY A 92 -17.44 6.40 -1.50
CA GLY A 92 -16.06 5.97 -1.31
C GLY A 92 -15.06 6.73 -2.18
N THR A 93 -15.48 7.29 -3.32
CA THR A 93 -14.58 8.10 -4.16
C THR A 93 -14.11 9.35 -3.42
N ILE A 94 -14.97 10.05 -2.67
CA ILE A 94 -14.54 11.20 -1.86
C ILE A 94 -13.94 10.74 -0.53
N ILE A 95 -14.70 9.98 0.25
CA ILE A 95 -14.32 9.63 1.62
C ILE A 95 -13.06 8.76 1.60
N GLY A 96 -13.03 7.78 0.70
CA GLY A 96 -11.89 6.90 0.50
C GLY A 96 -10.66 7.64 -0.04
N SER A 97 -10.82 8.58 -1.00
CA SER A 97 -9.66 9.31 -1.54
C SER A 97 -9.02 10.27 -0.53
N ILE A 98 -9.84 10.98 0.26
CA ILE A 98 -9.36 11.83 1.35
C ILE A 98 -8.70 10.95 2.42
N GLY A 99 -9.36 9.86 2.85
CA GLY A 99 -8.82 8.95 3.85
C GLY A 99 -7.48 8.33 3.43
N LEU A 100 -7.39 7.82 2.21
CA LEU A 100 -6.16 7.27 1.64
C LEU A 100 -5.06 8.33 1.50
N THR A 101 -5.40 9.57 1.20
CA THR A 101 -4.44 10.68 1.15
C THR A 101 -3.88 10.98 2.53
N VAL A 102 -4.72 11.06 3.57
CA VAL A 102 -4.28 11.27 4.95
C VAL A 102 -3.33 10.15 5.40
N LEU A 103 -3.69 8.89 5.13
CA LEU A 103 -2.83 7.75 5.45
C LEU A 103 -1.51 7.77 4.65
N SER A 104 -1.54 8.20 3.38
CA SER A 104 -0.35 8.33 2.54
C SER A 104 0.60 9.43 3.04
N VAL A 105 0.06 10.56 3.52
CA VAL A 105 0.85 11.62 4.16
C VAL A 105 1.52 11.09 5.44
N TRP A 106 0.78 10.34 6.25
CA TRP A 106 1.35 9.74 7.47
C TRP A 106 2.45 8.74 7.13
N LEU A 107 2.23 7.90 6.11
CA LEU A 107 3.25 6.95 5.63
C LEU A 107 4.51 7.68 5.14
N TYR A 108 4.34 8.77 4.39
CA TYR A 108 5.45 9.61 3.95
C TYR A 108 6.32 10.11 5.11
N TYR A 109 5.70 10.67 6.16
CA TYR A 109 6.46 11.15 7.31
C TYR A 109 7.11 10.01 8.12
N ALA A 110 6.45 8.86 8.23
CA ALA A 110 7.01 7.68 8.88
C ALA A 110 8.25 7.19 8.14
N MET A 111 8.18 7.05 6.81
CA MET A 111 9.30 6.62 5.96
C MET A 111 10.45 7.63 5.94
N ARG A 112 10.14 8.93 5.84
CA ARG A 112 11.14 10.00 5.91
C ARG A 112 11.90 9.95 7.24
N ARG A 113 11.18 9.79 8.35
CA ARG A 113 11.80 9.69 9.68
C ARG A 113 12.68 8.45 9.79
N ASP A 114 12.20 7.30 9.32
CA ASP A 114 12.97 6.04 9.36
C ASP A 114 14.28 6.17 8.58
N ASN A 115 14.20 6.69 7.36
CA ASN A 115 15.37 6.95 6.51
C ASN A 115 16.39 7.88 7.19
N HIS A 116 15.94 9.00 7.77
CA HIS A 116 16.83 9.94 8.45
C HIS A 116 17.49 9.34 9.69
N LEU A 117 16.79 8.52 10.47
CA LEU A 117 17.35 7.85 11.64
C LEU A 117 18.43 6.86 11.25
N ILE A 118 18.18 6.04 10.22
CA ILE A 118 19.15 5.09 9.68
C ILE A 118 20.36 5.83 9.11
N GLY A 119 20.12 6.84 8.26
CA GLY A 119 21.18 7.66 7.68
C GLY A 119 22.08 8.28 8.74
N ARG A 120 21.48 8.91 9.77
CA ARG A 120 22.25 9.54 10.86
C ARG A 120 23.03 8.52 11.70
N ALA A 121 22.46 7.36 11.98
CA ALA A 121 23.16 6.30 12.73
C ALA A 121 24.38 5.80 11.97
N LEU A 122 24.24 5.56 10.66
CA LEU A 122 25.32 5.08 9.80
C LEU A 122 26.39 6.15 9.58
N THR A 123 26.02 7.41 9.30
CA THR A 123 26.99 8.51 9.18
C THR A 123 27.79 8.69 10.47
N LEU A 124 27.14 8.66 11.63
CA LEU A 124 27.85 8.77 12.91
C LEU A 124 28.84 7.60 13.14
N ALA A 125 28.48 6.40 12.69
CA ALA A 125 29.37 5.23 12.75
C ALA A 125 30.53 5.32 11.75
N VAL A 126 30.37 6.05 10.63
CA VAL A 126 31.45 6.31 9.68
C VAL A 126 32.42 7.35 10.23
N ASP A 127 31.88 8.46 10.75
CA ASP A 127 32.64 9.63 11.20
C ASP A 127 33.43 9.35 12.49
N ASN A 128 32.90 8.50 13.37
CA ASN A 128 33.58 8.11 14.59
C ASN A 128 34.22 6.73 14.38
N PRO A 129 35.53 6.54 14.58
CA PRO A 129 36.15 5.23 14.52
C PRO A 129 35.43 4.29 15.50
N THR A 130 34.58 3.43 14.96
CA THR A 130 33.87 2.38 15.69
C THR A 130 34.69 1.12 15.64
N GLU A 131 34.68 0.38 16.74
CA GLU A 131 35.14 -0.99 16.70
C GLU A 131 34.40 -1.77 15.61
N PRO A 132 35.10 -2.64 14.87
CA PRO A 132 34.52 -3.42 13.78
C PRO A 132 33.31 -4.25 14.22
N VAL A 133 33.32 -4.72 15.48
CA VAL A 133 32.20 -5.44 16.10
C VAL A 133 30.96 -4.55 16.20
N THR A 134 31.12 -3.30 16.62
CA THR A 134 30.01 -2.35 16.75
C THR A 134 29.43 -1.97 15.39
N ALA A 135 30.27 -1.80 14.36
CA ALA A 135 29.82 -1.54 12.99
C ALA A 135 29.01 -2.73 12.42
N LYS A 136 29.48 -3.97 12.64
CA LYS A 136 28.74 -5.19 12.28
C LYS A 136 27.40 -5.28 13.02
N TYR A 137 27.39 -5.04 14.34
CA TYR A 137 26.17 -5.03 15.14
C TYR A 137 25.15 -4.02 14.62
N LEU A 138 25.59 -2.78 14.32
CA LEU A 138 24.73 -1.74 13.78
C LEU A 138 24.15 -2.14 12.41
N PHE A 139 24.99 -2.62 11.49
CA PHE A 139 24.56 -3.02 10.15
C PHE A 139 23.56 -4.16 10.19
N TYR A 140 23.90 -5.28 10.83
CA TYR A 140 23.01 -6.44 10.89
C TYR A 140 21.77 -6.18 11.74
N GLY A 141 21.91 -5.37 12.81
CA GLY A 141 20.78 -4.89 13.61
C GLY A 141 19.78 -4.10 12.78
N ILE A 142 20.23 -3.10 12.01
CA ILE A 142 19.34 -2.31 11.13
C ILE A 142 18.78 -3.17 10.00
N SER A 143 19.64 -3.95 9.32
CA SER A 143 19.24 -4.81 8.18
C SER A 143 18.15 -5.80 8.58
N SER A 144 18.29 -6.45 9.75
CA SER A 144 17.29 -7.40 10.26
C SER A 144 15.91 -6.77 10.54
N LEU A 145 15.84 -5.46 10.76
CA LEU A 145 14.60 -4.74 11.01
C LEU A 145 13.88 -4.32 9.71
N GLN A 146 14.59 -4.35 8.58
CA GLN A 146 14.13 -3.88 7.29
C GLN A 146 13.43 -5.01 6.49
N VAL A 147 12.30 -5.48 6.99
CA VAL A 147 11.50 -6.58 6.39
C VAL A 147 11.13 -6.32 4.92
N PHE A 148 10.91 -5.06 4.55
CA PHE A 148 10.51 -4.66 3.19
C PHE A 148 11.66 -4.08 2.35
N ALA A 149 12.89 -4.05 2.89
CA ALA A 149 14.05 -3.60 2.13
C ALA A 149 14.88 -4.82 1.72
N LEU A 150 14.86 -5.15 0.44
CA LEU A 150 15.70 -6.21 -0.12
C LEU A 150 17.13 -5.66 -0.32
N ILE A 151 17.85 -5.54 0.79
CA ILE A 151 19.23 -5.02 0.87
C ILE A 151 20.21 -6.04 0.26
N SER A 152 19.99 -7.33 0.54
CA SER A 152 20.80 -8.42 0.00
C SER A 152 20.46 -8.65 -1.47
N ASN A 153 21.45 -9.04 -2.28
CA ASN A 153 21.23 -9.62 -3.62
C ASN A 153 20.89 -11.11 -3.55
N ASN A 154 21.04 -11.70 -2.36
CA ASN A 154 20.78 -13.09 -2.11
C ASN A 154 19.40 -13.20 -1.44
N ASP A 155 18.38 -13.51 -2.24
CA ASP A 155 17.01 -13.73 -1.76
C ASP A 155 16.79 -15.21 -1.37
N ASP A 156 17.81 -16.07 -1.54
CA ASP A 156 17.73 -17.49 -1.20
C ASP A 156 17.80 -17.70 0.33
N PRO A 157 17.10 -18.73 0.85
CA PRO A 157 17.19 -19.08 2.25
C PRO A 157 18.62 -19.47 2.62
N ILE A 158 19.04 -19.13 3.84
CA ILE A 158 20.35 -19.57 4.38
C ILE A 158 20.29 -21.09 4.56
N SER A 159 20.82 -21.83 3.59
CA SER A 159 20.83 -23.29 3.55
C SER A 159 22.11 -23.89 4.14
N ALA A 160 23.18 -23.09 4.27
CA ALA A 160 24.46 -23.50 4.82
C ALA A 160 25.10 -22.37 5.65
N VAL A 161 25.88 -22.76 6.66
CA VAL A 161 26.68 -21.83 7.49
C VAL A 161 27.80 -21.17 6.66
N VAL A 162 28.29 -21.87 5.64
CA VAL A 162 29.26 -21.34 4.68
C VAL A 162 28.50 -20.83 3.46
N HIS A 163 28.58 -19.53 3.22
CA HIS A 163 27.88 -18.88 2.12
C HIS A 163 28.41 -19.37 0.76
N THR A 164 27.63 -20.18 0.06
CA THR A 164 27.72 -20.27 -1.40
C THR A 164 27.05 -19.04 -1.98
N LYS A 165 27.77 -18.26 -2.79
CA LYS A 165 27.20 -17.12 -3.51
C LYS A 165 26.09 -17.61 -4.43
N THR A 166 24.85 -17.36 -4.06
CA THR A 166 23.69 -17.53 -4.92
C THR A 166 23.21 -16.16 -5.38
N ASP A 167 23.24 -15.92 -6.69
CA ASP A 167 22.89 -14.63 -7.32
C ASP A 167 21.40 -14.55 -7.72
N ALA A 168 20.53 -15.36 -7.10
CA ALA A 168 19.12 -15.35 -7.42
C ALA A 168 18.44 -14.08 -6.88
N ARG A 169 18.27 -13.09 -7.75
CA ARG A 169 17.49 -11.88 -7.47
C ARG A 169 16.03 -12.10 -7.87
N SER A 170 15.13 -12.12 -6.89
CA SER A 170 13.69 -12.12 -7.13
C SER A 170 13.20 -10.72 -7.53
N SER A 171 13.40 -10.35 -8.80
CA SER A 171 12.96 -9.06 -9.36
C SER A 171 11.46 -8.81 -9.12
N LEU A 172 10.63 -9.85 -9.21
CA LEU A 172 9.18 -9.76 -9.04
C LEU A 172 8.79 -9.28 -7.64
N VAL A 173 9.42 -9.81 -6.59
CA VAL A 173 9.11 -9.44 -5.20
C VAL A 173 9.46 -7.97 -4.94
N ARG A 174 10.59 -7.50 -5.47
CA ARG A 174 11.00 -6.08 -5.41
C ARG A 174 9.99 -5.17 -6.09
N VAL A 175 9.54 -5.55 -7.29
CA VAL A 175 8.52 -4.80 -8.04
C VAL A 175 7.18 -4.80 -7.30
N ALA A 176 6.77 -5.93 -6.74
CA ALA A 176 5.54 -6.04 -5.96
C ALA A 176 5.56 -5.14 -4.72
N PHE A 177 6.63 -5.16 -3.91
CA PHE A 177 6.75 -4.27 -2.76
C PHE A 177 6.88 -2.79 -3.17
N GLY A 178 7.62 -2.51 -4.25
CA GLY A 178 7.74 -1.16 -4.78
C GLY A 178 6.40 -0.57 -5.24
N SER A 179 5.54 -1.41 -5.84
CA SER A 179 4.22 -0.99 -6.32
C SER A 179 3.21 -0.77 -5.18
N MET A 180 3.38 -1.42 -4.03
CA MET A 180 2.51 -1.22 -2.85
C MET A 180 2.47 0.24 -2.38
N TYR A 181 3.54 1.01 -2.55
CA TYR A 181 3.57 2.44 -2.20
C TYR A 181 2.68 3.31 -3.10
N TYR A 182 2.31 2.81 -4.29
CA TYR A 182 1.42 3.48 -5.23
C TYR A 182 -0.01 2.97 -5.15
N LEU A 183 -0.27 1.94 -4.34
CA LEU A 183 -1.60 1.34 -4.19
C LEU A 183 -2.71 2.34 -3.83
N PRO A 184 -2.49 3.38 -2.99
CA PRO A 184 -3.50 4.40 -2.73
C PRO A 184 -3.89 5.19 -3.97
N ALA A 185 -2.90 5.61 -4.78
CA ALA A 185 -3.14 6.34 -6.01
C ALA A 185 -3.87 5.46 -7.03
N ILE A 186 -3.43 4.20 -7.19
CA ILE A 186 -4.08 3.22 -8.07
C ILE A 186 -5.53 3.00 -7.64
N THR A 187 -5.79 2.87 -6.35
CA THR A 187 -7.15 2.68 -5.81
C THR A 187 -8.06 3.85 -6.15
N ILE A 188 -7.59 5.09 -5.95
CA ILE A 188 -8.39 6.29 -6.28
C ILE A 188 -8.62 6.38 -7.79
N LEU A 189 -7.61 6.08 -8.62
CA LEU A 189 -7.76 6.06 -10.08
C LEU A 189 -8.78 5.01 -10.53
N VAL A 190 -8.79 3.82 -9.92
CA VAL A 190 -9.79 2.79 -10.23
C VAL A 190 -11.20 3.25 -9.86
N LEU A 191 -11.37 3.92 -8.71
CA LEU A 191 -12.66 4.50 -8.31
C LEU A 191 -13.15 5.54 -9.33
N ILE A 192 -12.29 6.49 -9.73
CA ILE A 192 -12.60 7.50 -10.76
C ILE A 192 -12.98 6.82 -12.08
N ILE A 193 -12.21 5.80 -12.52
CA ILE A 193 -12.52 5.07 -13.75
C ILE A 193 -13.89 4.39 -13.65
N CYS A 194 -14.23 3.78 -12.50
CA CYS A 194 -15.52 3.15 -12.32
C CYS A 194 -16.66 4.17 -12.31
N ASP A 195 -16.47 5.33 -11.71
CA ASP A 195 -17.45 6.41 -11.71
C ASP A 195 -17.67 6.96 -13.12
N VAL A 196 -16.60 7.17 -13.90
CA VAL A 196 -16.69 7.53 -15.34
C VAL A 196 -17.39 6.44 -16.15
N LEU A 197 -17.04 5.17 -15.94
CA LEU A 197 -17.70 4.04 -16.62
C LEU A 197 -19.18 3.95 -16.25
N SER A 198 -19.58 4.34 -15.03
CA SER A 198 -20.98 4.41 -14.63
C SER A 198 -21.80 5.48 -15.38
N LEU A 199 -21.12 6.47 -15.96
CA LEU A 199 -21.77 7.47 -16.83
C LEU A 199 -22.14 6.89 -18.18
N PHE A 200 -21.27 6.06 -18.77
CA PHE A 200 -21.32 5.71 -20.19
C PHE A 200 -21.56 4.23 -20.52
N ALA A 201 -21.18 3.31 -19.62
CA ALA A 201 -21.12 1.88 -19.94
C ALA A 201 -21.84 1.00 -18.91
N LEU A 202 -21.77 1.36 -17.63
CA LEU A 202 -22.30 0.52 -16.55
C LEU A 202 -23.71 0.94 -16.14
N ARG A 203 -24.67 0.02 -16.29
CA ARG A 203 -26.05 0.16 -15.80
C ARG A 203 -26.11 0.21 -14.27
N SER A 204 -26.80 1.19 -13.70
CA SER A 204 -26.94 1.24 -12.24
C SER A 204 -27.99 0.25 -11.76
N ALA A 205 -27.63 -0.62 -10.80
CA ALA A 205 -28.57 -1.56 -10.20
C ALA A 205 -29.65 -0.87 -9.35
N PHE A 206 -29.33 0.28 -8.77
CA PHE A 206 -30.22 0.99 -7.84
C PHE A 206 -31.00 2.13 -8.50
N ARG A 207 -31.07 2.14 -9.83
CA ARG A 207 -31.76 3.16 -10.59
C ARG A 207 -32.92 2.55 -11.35
N ASP A 208 -34.02 3.29 -11.38
CA ASP A 208 -35.20 2.90 -12.13
C ASP A 208 -34.86 2.69 -13.62
N GLY A 209 -35.33 1.56 -14.17
CA GLY A 209 -35.01 1.11 -15.53
C GLY A 209 -33.55 0.78 -15.80
N HIS A 210 -32.68 0.70 -14.78
CA HIS A 210 -31.26 0.38 -14.90
C HIS A 210 -30.49 1.25 -15.91
N SER A 211 -30.98 2.47 -16.13
CA SER A 211 -30.44 3.40 -17.11
C SER A 211 -29.03 3.86 -16.73
N MET A 212 -28.24 4.24 -17.72
CA MET A 212 -26.93 4.88 -17.52
C MET A 212 -27.12 6.30 -16.97
N LEU A 213 -26.12 6.87 -16.28
CA LEU A 213 -26.31 8.20 -15.69
C LEU A 213 -26.45 9.28 -16.78
N SER A 214 -25.77 9.11 -17.91
CA SER A 214 -25.91 9.98 -19.09
C SER A 214 -27.29 9.97 -19.73
N ALA A 215 -28.08 8.91 -19.53
CA ALA A 215 -29.42 8.79 -20.07
C ALA A 215 -30.49 9.49 -19.20
N ILE A 216 -30.09 10.04 -18.05
CA ILE A 216 -30.97 10.80 -17.16
C ILE A 216 -30.75 12.28 -17.39
N ASP A 217 -31.84 13.04 -17.48
CA ASP A 217 -31.81 14.49 -17.48
C ASP A 217 -31.36 15.03 -16.10
N LEU A 218 -30.05 15.12 -15.92
CA LEU A 218 -29.44 15.73 -14.74
C LEU A 218 -29.49 17.25 -14.83
N THR A 219 -29.97 17.89 -13.75
CA THR A 219 -29.88 19.35 -13.64
C THR A 219 -28.43 19.84 -13.71
N PRO A 220 -28.15 21.04 -14.25
CA PRO A 220 -26.80 21.60 -14.29
C PRO A 220 -26.12 21.67 -12.91
N ALA A 221 -26.90 21.82 -11.84
CA ALA A 221 -26.41 21.81 -10.47
C ALA A 221 -25.83 20.44 -10.06
N ASN A 222 -26.46 19.34 -10.49
CA ASN A 222 -25.98 17.99 -10.19
C ASN A 222 -24.71 17.66 -10.99
N TRP A 223 -24.62 18.10 -12.24
CA TRP A 223 -23.38 17.99 -13.03
C TRP A 223 -22.20 18.69 -12.37
N ARG A 224 -22.42 19.90 -11.82
CA ARG A 224 -21.38 20.62 -11.07
C ARG A 224 -20.93 19.87 -9.82
N LYS A 225 -21.85 19.22 -9.10
CA LYS A 225 -21.51 18.39 -7.94
C LYS A 225 -20.63 17.21 -8.34
N ILE A 226 -21.03 16.43 -9.35
CA ILE A 226 -20.25 15.30 -9.86
C ILE A 226 -18.86 15.78 -10.29
N ALA A 227 -18.78 16.84 -11.08
CA ALA A 227 -17.51 17.40 -11.54
C ALA A 227 -16.60 17.83 -10.37
N LEU A 228 -17.17 18.42 -9.31
CA LEU A 228 -16.41 18.80 -8.11
C LEU A 228 -15.89 17.58 -7.35
N MET A 229 -16.71 16.54 -7.19
CA MET A 229 -16.33 15.29 -6.52
C MET A 229 -15.17 14.61 -7.27
N GLU A 230 -15.27 14.51 -8.59
CA GLU A 230 -14.22 13.96 -9.45
C GLU A 230 -12.94 14.81 -9.42
N ALA A 231 -13.07 16.14 -9.42
CA ALA A 231 -11.91 17.03 -9.31
C ALA A 231 -11.14 16.80 -8.00
N VAL A 232 -11.84 16.63 -6.87
CA VAL A 232 -11.22 16.29 -5.58
C VAL A 232 -10.53 14.93 -5.65
N ALA A 233 -11.16 13.92 -6.26
CA ALA A 233 -10.57 12.60 -6.44
C ALA A 233 -9.29 12.64 -7.30
N ILE A 234 -9.27 13.44 -8.37
CA ILE A 234 -8.08 13.61 -9.22
C ILE A 234 -6.94 14.30 -8.45
N ILE A 235 -7.25 15.35 -7.68
CA ILE A 235 -6.25 16.08 -6.86
C ILE A 235 -5.64 15.15 -5.80
N THR A 236 -6.47 14.34 -5.14
CA THR A 236 -6.02 13.37 -4.14
C THR A 236 -5.23 12.22 -4.78
N ALA A 237 -5.66 11.68 -5.92
CA ALA A 237 -4.93 10.66 -6.67
C ALA A 237 -3.53 11.14 -7.08
N THR A 238 -3.43 12.35 -7.65
CA THR A 238 -2.15 12.95 -8.04
C THR A 238 -1.24 13.22 -6.84
N SER A 239 -1.81 13.66 -5.72
CA SER A 239 -1.10 13.83 -4.45
C SER A 239 -0.56 12.50 -3.91
N CYS A 240 -1.38 11.44 -3.90
CA CYS A 240 -0.96 10.09 -3.53
C CYS A 240 0.13 9.53 -4.46
N LEU A 241 0.06 9.80 -5.76
CA LEU A 241 1.08 9.38 -6.71
C LEU A 241 2.42 10.06 -6.43
N TRP A 242 2.39 11.37 -6.16
CA TRP A 242 3.57 12.13 -5.77
C TRP A 242 4.15 11.63 -4.45
N LEU A 243 3.31 11.41 -3.43
CA LEU A 243 3.74 10.87 -2.13
C LEU A 243 4.34 9.47 -2.28
N GLY A 244 3.70 8.57 -3.05
CA GLY A 244 4.20 7.23 -3.34
C GLY A 244 5.59 7.26 -3.98
N ARG A 245 5.82 8.21 -4.91
CA ARG A 245 7.15 8.42 -5.50
C ARG A 245 8.19 8.88 -4.48
N GLN A 246 7.84 9.78 -3.56
CA GLN A 246 8.76 10.22 -2.51
C GLN A 246 9.05 9.10 -1.50
N ILE A 247 8.04 8.34 -1.10
CA ILE A 247 8.20 7.17 -0.22
C ILE A 247 9.15 6.16 -0.86
N HIS A 248 8.92 5.82 -2.12
CA HIS A 248 9.80 4.91 -2.86
C HIS A 248 11.24 5.43 -2.92
N ARG A 249 11.44 6.74 -3.12
CA ARG A 249 12.78 7.36 -3.08
C ARG A 249 13.45 7.19 -1.72
N PHE A 250 12.78 7.49 -0.62
CA PHE A 250 13.34 7.30 0.72
C PHE A 250 13.69 5.84 1.00
N GLN A 251 12.85 4.90 0.56
CA GLN A 251 13.15 3.47 0.68
C GLN A 251 14.37 3.07 -0.13
N SER A 252 14.45 3.49 -1.40
CA SER A 252 15.61 3.24 -2.26
C SER A 252 16.90 3.85 -1.69
N SER A 253 16.83 5.09 -1.18
CA SER A 253 17.96 5.75 -0.52
C SER A 253 18.42 5.01 0.73
N THR A 254 17.50 4.47 1.53
CA THR A 254 17.85 3.65 2.71
C THR A 254 18.65 2.41 2.31
N ILE A 255 18.22 1.71 1.24
CA ILE A 255 18.92 0.54 0.70
C ILE A 255 20.31 0.93 0.21
N LEU A 256 20.43 2.04 -0.53
CA LEU A 256 21.72 2.50 -1.06
C LEU A 256 22.69 2.89 0.06
N VAL A 257 22.23 3.58 1.10
CA VAL A 257 23.09 3.97 2.24
C VAL A 257 23.54 2.74 3.02
N LEU A 258 22.64 1.78 3.28
CA LEU A 258 23.01 0.53 3.95
C LEU A 258 24.03 -0.28 3.17
N ARG A 259 23.86 -0.36 1.85
CA ARG A 259 24.82 -1.03 0.96
C ARG A 259 26.17 -0.32 0.95
N SER A 260 26.17 1.00 0.79
CA SER A 260 27.41 1.79 0.85
C SER A 260 28.14 1.62 2.18
N PHE A 261 27.40 1.51 3.29
CA PHE A 261 28.00 1.26 4.61
C PHE A 261 28.61 -0.14 4.70
N TYR A 262 27.94 -1.16 4.16
CA TYR A 262 28.45 -2.53 4.10
C TYR A 262 29.76 -2.60 3.31
N ASP A 263 29.76 -2.07 2.08
CA ASP A 263 30.91 -2.11 1.17
C ASP A 263 32.12 -1.34 1.77
N GLN A 264 31.88 -0.21 2.44
CA GLN A 264 32.97 0.62 3.00
C GLN A 264 33.52 0.10 4.34
N LYS A 265 32.66 -0.44 5.22
CA LYS A 265 33.05 -0.74 6.60
C LYS A 265 33.07 -2.22 6.93
N ILE A 266 32.28 -3.05 6.27
CA ILE A 266 32.11 -4.46 6.65
C ILE A 266 32.92 -5.38 5.75
N GLU A 267 32.84 -5.19 4.44
CA GLU A 267 33.56 -6.00 3.45
C GLU A 267 35.08 -6.03 3.68
N PRO A 268 35.77 -4.90 3.95
CA PRO A 268 37.23 -4.91 4.16
C PRO A 268 37.70 -5.64 5.43
N ILE A 269 36.78 -6.00 6.35
CA ILE A 269 37.11 -6.72 7.59
C ILE A 269 37.03 -8.23 7.37
N LEU A 270 36.36 -8.69 6.31
CA LEU A 270 36.30 -10.11 5.99
C LEU A 270 37.69 -10.49 5.45
N PRO A 271 38.36 -11.51 6.03
CA PRO A 271 39.60 -11.99 5.44
C PRO A 271 39.31 -12.40 4.00
N ASP A 272 40.17 -11.98 3.07
CA ASP A 272 40.18 -12.55 1.73
C ASP A 272 40.29 -14.06 1.92
N ASN A 273 39.18 -14.77 1.74
CA ASN A 273 39.21 -16.22 1.62
C ASN A 273 39.90 -16.48 0.27
N GLU A 274 41.23 -16.39 0.25
CA GLU A 274 42.02 -16.91 -0.86
C GLU A 274 41.60 -18.38 -1.03
N PRO A 275 41.09 -18.77 -2.20
CA PRO A 275 40.82 -20.17 -2.47
C PRO A 275 42.16 -20.91 -2.42
N ALA A 276 42.30 -21.81 -1.44
CA ALA A 276 43.35 -22.82 -1.42
C ALA A 276 43.17 -23.82 -2.58
#